data_AF-A0A069DHH1-F1
#
_entry.id   AF-A0A069DHH1-F1
#
_cell.length_a   1.000
_cell.length_b   1.000
_cell.length_c   1.000
_cell.angle_alpha   90.00
_cell.angle_beta   90.00
_cell.angle_gamma   90.00
#
_symmetry.space_group_name_H-M   'P 1'
#
loop_
_entity.id
_entity.type
_entity.pdbx_description
1 polymer ?
#
loop_
_entity_poly.entity_id
_entity_poly.type
_entity_poly.pdbx_seq_one_letter_code
_entity_poly.pdbx_strand_id
1 'polypeptide(L)'
;MRMPTSKPGGAQFRGATSSSDYNNNEDNKYLELVELYRQSNLNIQNLSEAHQIILAANTALHNYAMMLERKTVELEAQMNRIESAGPYEPIFFKTGFVQDMTTVYPNISQENGETSLRCDVDLNYRYATVPLIHQIPKTHTVNEKNGAVVVPTELKVQVGRTNTKGEVIDNNLLNAFNGDNESYWHRTVTYNIAECPDQEDVILEIELPSHLVNNLNINTVQIHPHPERGIQVKNVEIHYNSAWNTIQGFIQPDMAAVNSNEYTPRKKWFFPGVPVQKIRITLVQKNPLDIGGKKVFVLGAQEIGVYLTMFEPGGGTILTPFDMEGIYNIESVEHVFLNRDAFGIDRNLDQLMEGRVFEYELLREEADGFLTPLKNTEWSGQFSERIWVRTKLLMYNGVNPCLHAVRLNYSR
;
A
#
# COMPACT_ATOMS: atom_id res chain seq x y z
N MET A 1 1.01 -22.21 26.44
CA MET A 1 1.06 -23.58 27.03
C MET A 1 0.02 -23.65 28.14
N ARG A 2 -0.87 -24.65 28.13
CA ARG A 2 -1.64 -25.00 29.33
C ARG A 2 -0.67 -25.63 30.35
N MET A 3 -0.86 -25.35 31.63
CA MET A 3 -0.03 -25.98 32.67
C MET A 3 -0.24 -27.50 32.66
N PRO A 4 0.83 -28.30 32.89
CA PRO A 4 0.69 -29.74 33.05
C PRO A 4 -0.28 -30.05 34.20
N THR A 5 -1.20 -30.97 33.93
CA THR A 5 -2.20 -31.48 34.86
C THR A 5 -1.74 -32.76 35.57
N SER A 6 -0.73 -33.44 35.01
CA SER A 6 -0.05 -34.55 35.64
C SER A 6 0.63 -34.07 36.90
N LYS A 7 0.34 -34.75 38.01
CA LYS A 7 0.99 -34.48 39.30
C LYS A 7 2.14 -35.46 39.44
N PRO A 8 3.27 -35.05 40.05
CA PRO A 8 4.27 -36.01 40.49
C PRO A 8 3.52 -37.03 41.35
N GLY A 9 3.50 -38.28 40.90
CA GLY A 9 2.70 -39.32 41.52
C GLY A 9 3.06 -39.36 42.99
N GLY A 10 2.08 -39.11 43.86
CA GLY A 10 2.21 -39.26 45.30
C GLY A 10 2.33 -40.73 45.69
N ALA A 11 3.16 -41.50 44.99
CA ALA A 11 3.53 -42.84 45.34
C ALA A 11 4.30 -42.75 46.64
N GLN A 12 3.59 -42.93 47.76
CA GLN A 12 4.23 -43.17 49.03
C GLN A 12 5.11 -44.41 48.85
N PHE A 13 6.40 -44.27 49.14
CA PHE A 13 7.31 -45.42 49.16
C PHE A 13 6.75 -46.41 50.19
N ARG A 14 6.16 -47.53 49.70
CA ARG A 14 5.43 -48.55 50.47
C ARG A 14 4.00 -48.21 50.96
N GLY A 15 3.28 -47.27 50.32
CA GLY A 15 1.86 -47.02 50.58
C GLY A 15 0.94 -47.54 49.47
N ALA A 16 -0.33 -47.83 49.80
CA ALA A 16 -1.31 -48.29 48.82
C ALA A 16 -1.73 -47.13 47.91
N THR A 17 -1.19 -47.07 46.69
CA THR A 17 -1.71 -46.20 45.63
C THR A 17 -2.96 -46.85 45.05
N SER A 18 -4.09 -46.12 44.98
CA SER A 18 -5.28 -46.67 44.35
C SER A 18 -5.00 -46.92 42.86
N SER A 19 -5.47 -48.04 42.32
CA SER A 19 -5.34 -48.35 40.89
C SER A 19 -6.00 -47.28 40.01
N SER A 20 -7.06 -46.65 40.52
CA SER A 20 -7.72 -45.53 39.85
C SER A 20 -6.81 -44.30 39.73
N ASP A 21 -6.07 -43.94 40.77
CA ASP A 21 -5.18 -42.77 40.76
C ASP A 21 -3.97 -43.01 39.87
N TYR A 22 -3.46 -44.25 39.85
CA TYR A 22 -2.39 -44.66 38.94
C TYR A 22 -2.84 -44.58 37.48
N ASN A 23 -4.00 -45.17 37.16
CA ASN A 23 -4.55 -45.15 35.80
C ASN A 23 -4.85 -43.73 35.32
N ASN A 24 -5.49 -42.90 36.15
CA ASN A 24 -5.75 -41.49 35.81
C ASN A 24 -4.44 -40.70 35.58
N ASN A 25 -3.38 -40.98 36.33
CA ASN A 25 -2.09 -40.31 36.14
C ASN A 25 -1.40 -40.77 34.85
N GLU A 26 -1.45 -42.06 34.52
CA GLU A 26 -0.92 -42.57 33.25
C GLU A 26 -1.72 -42.04 32.05
N ASP A 27 -3.04 -41.99 32.13
CA ASP A 27 -3.90 -41.40 31.10
C ASP A 27 -3.60 -39.90 30.91
N ASN A 28 -3.42 -39.15 31.99
CA ASN A 28 -3.03 -37.73 31.93
C ASN A 28 -1.66 -37.53 31.30
N LYS A 29 -0.65 -38.35 31.64
CA LYS A 29 0.67 -38.30 31.00
C LYS A 29 0.59 -38.61 29.51
N TYR A 30 -0.23 -39.58 29.13
CA TYR A 30 -0.43 -39.94 27.73
C TYR A 30 -1.09 -38.78 26.96
N LEU A 31 -2.15 -38.18 27.50
CA LEU A 31 -2.80 -37.01 26.90
C LEU A 31 -1.84 -35.81 26.78
N GLU A 32 -0.99 -35.58 27.79
CA GLU A 32 0.03 -34.54 27.76
C GLU A 32 1.10 -34.80 26.72
N LEU A 33 1.57 -36.04 26.58
CA LEU A 33 2.50 -36.44 25.52
C LEU A 33 1.90 -36.21 24.13
N VAL A 34 0.65 -36.63 23.92
CA VAL A 34 -0.06 -36.40 22.65
C VAL A 34 -0.21 -34.91 22.36
N GLU A 35 -0.57 -34.10 23.35
CA GLU A 35 -0.67 -32.65 23.20
C GLU A 35 0.70 -32.01 22.92
N LEU A 36 1.78 -32.46 23.59
CA LEU A 36 3.14 -32.00 23.31
C LEU A 36 3.58 -32.35 21.89
N TYR A 37 3.32 -33.56 21.41
CA TYR A 37 3.61 -33.93 20.03
C TYR A 37 2.79 -33.10 19.04
N ARG A 38 1.51 -32.86 19.32
CA ARG A 38 0.65 -32.01 18.51
C ARG A 38 1.19 -30.58 18.43
N GLN A 39 1.56 -30.00 19.57
CA GLN A 39 2.15 -28.66 19.65
C GLN A 39 3.52 -28.59 18.97
N SER A 40 4.36 -29.62 19.13
CA SER A 40 5.66 -29.70 18.45
C SER A 40 5.49 -29.75 16.93
N ASN A 41 4.54 -30.53 16.43
CA ASN A 41 4.27 -30.61 14.99
C ASN A 41 3.72 -29.29 14.46
N LEU A 42 2.80 -28.64 15.18
CA LEU A 42 2.31 -27.31 14.83
C LEU A 42 3.44 -26.27 14.80
N ASN A 43 4.35 -26.30 15.78
CA ASN A 43 5.49 -25.39 15.81
C ASN A 43 6.44 -25.60 14.64
N ILE A 44 6.71 -26.86 14.26
CA ILE A 44 7.55 -27.17 13.08
C ILE A 44 6.89 -26.66 11.79
N GLN A 45 5.57 -26.85 11.65
CA GLN A 45 4.82 -26.33 10.51
C GLN A 45 4.89 -24.80 10.45
N ASN A 46 4.59 -24.11 11.56
CA ASN A 46 4.64 -22.66 11.66
C ASN A 46 6.04 -22.11 11.36
N LEU A 47 7.09 -22.78 11.84
CA LEU A 47 8.48 -22.35 11.61
C LEU A 47 8.92 -22.56 10.16
N SER A 48 8.48 -23.65 9.53
CA SER A 48 8.73 -23.90 8.10
C SER A 48 8.03 -22.85 7.23
N GLU A 49 6.76 -22.53 7.52
CA GLU A 49 6.01 -21.50 6.81
C GLU A 49 6.69 -20.13 6.98
N ALA A 50 6.99 -19.73 8.22
CA ALA A 50 7.67 -18.47 8.51
C ALA A 50 9.03 -18.37 7.79
N HIS A 51 9.80 -19.46 7.74
CA HIS A 51 11.09 -19.47 7.05
C HIS A 51 10.94 -19.25 5.53
N GLN A 52 10.00 -19.94 4.88
CA GLN A 52 9.74 -19.78 3.44
C GLN A 52 9.33 -18.34 3.10
N ILE A 53 8.53 -17.73 3.96
CA ILE A 53 8.04 -16.37 3.79
C ILE A 53 9.16 -15.35 3.92
N ILE A 54 9.99 -15.48 4.96
CA ILE A 54 11.15 -14.60 5.16
C ILE A 54 12.10 -14.73 3.98
N LEU A 55 12.33 -15.95 3.47
CA LEU A 55 13.14 -16.16 2.27
C LEU A 55 12.54 -15.48 1.03
N ALA A 56 11.24 -15.62 0.81
CA ALA A 56 10.56 -14.99 -0.32
C ALA A 56 10.63 -13.46 -0.25
N ALA A 57 10.36 -12.88 0.93
CA ALA A 57 10.45 -11.44 1.17
C ALA A 57 11.89 -10.92 1.01
N ASN A 58 12.88 -11.59 1.60
CA ASN A 58 14.28 -11.21 1.45
C ASN A 58 14.74 -11.28 0.00
N THR A 59 14.33 -12.32 -0.74
CA THR A 59 14.71 -12.45 -2.15
C THR A 59 14.06 -11.37 -3.01
N ALA A 60 12.78 -11.07 -2.77
CA ALA A 60 12.08 -9.98 -3.45
C ALA A 60 12.75 -8.61 -3.21
N LEU A 61 13.09 -8.30 -1.95
CA LEU A 61 13.77 -7.06 -1.59
C LEU A 61 15.19 -6.99 -2.17
N HIS A 62 15.93 -8.10 -2.16
CA HIS A 62 17.26 -8.17 -2.74
C HIS A 62 17.23 -7.90 -4.26
N ASN A 63 16.30 -8.54 -4.98
CA ASN A 63 16.12 -8.31 -6.41
C ASN A 63 15.73 -6.85 -6.71
N TYR A 64 14.88 -6.27 -5.87
CA TYR A 64 14.50 -4.87 -5.98
C TYR A 64 15.69 -3.93 -5.73
N ALA A 65 16.52 -4.20 -4.72
CA ALA A 65 17.73 -3.43 -4.44
C ALA A 65 18.74 -3.48 -5.60
N MET A 66 19.00 -4.68 -6.15
CA MET A 66 19.87 -4.82 -7.32
C MET A 66 19.37 -4.04 -8.54
N MET A 67 18.05 -4.00 -8.74
CA MET A 67 17.45 -3.23 -9.83
C MET A 67 17.62 -1.72 -9.58
N LEU A 68 17.43 -1.25 -8.34
CA LEU A 68 17.68 0.15 -7.98
C LEU A 68 19.13 0.55 -8.21
N GLU A 69 20.09 -0.28 -7.79
CA GLU A 69 21.54 -0.05 -8.02
C GLU A 69 21.88 0.06 -9.52
N ARG A 70 21.26 -0.77 -10.37
CA ARG A 70 21.44 -0.63 -11.83
C ARG A 70 20.88 0.69 -12.34
N LYS A 71 19.73 1.12 -11.82
CA LYS A 71 19.09 2.37 -12.21
C LYS A 71 19.86 3.60 -11.76
N THR A 72 20.48 3.58 -10.58
CA THR A 72 21.34 4.69 -10.15
C THR A 72 22.55 4.84 -11.07
N VAL A 73 23.21 3.73 -11.45
CA VAL A 73 24.32 3.76 -12.41
C VAL A 73 23.87 4.29 -13.78
N GLU A 74 22.69 3.87 -14.26
CA GLU A 74 22.13 4.39 -15.52
C GLU A 74 21.85 5.90 -15.46
N LEU A 75 21.29 6.39 -14.35
CA LEU A 75 20.98 7.82 -14.15
C LEU A 75 22.24 8.67 -14.01
N GLU A 76 23.25 8.20 -13.27
CA GLU A 76 24.57 8.86 -13.17
C GLU A 76 25.23 8.98 -14.55
N ALA A 77 25.16 7.93 -15.36
CA ALA A 77 25.67 7.96 -16.72
C ALA A 77 24.90 8.94 -17.62
N GLN A 78 23.59 9.14 -17.40
CA GLN A 78 22.79 10.13 -18.10
C GLN A 78 23.12 11.57 -17.66
N MET A 79 23.29 11.82 -16.36
CA MET A 79 23.70 13.12 -15.84
C MET A 79 25.02 13.60 -16.46
N ASN A 80 26.04 12.73 -16.48
CA ASN A 80 27.34 13.05 -17.08
C ASN A 80 27.26 13.40 -18.58
N ARG A 81 26.22 12.93 -19.29
CA ARG A 81 25.98 13.28 -20.70
C ARG A 81 25.26 14.61 -20.85
N ILE A 82 24.33 14.93 -19.96
CA ILE A 82 23.55 16.19 -20.00
C ILE A 82 24.45 17.38 -19.71
N GLU A 83 25.37 17.26 -18.75
CA GLU A 83 26.37 18.31 -18.45
C GLU A 83 27.26 18.67 -19.66
N SER A 84 27.30 17.80 -20.68
CA SER A 84 28.10 17.98 -21.90
C SER A 84 27.32 18.55 -23.11
N ALA A 85 26.02 18.80 -22.99
CA ALA A 85 25.15 19.12 -24.13
C ALA A 85 24.27 20.39 -23.95
N GLY A 86 24.70 21.51 -24.56
CA GLY A 86 23.78 22.52 -25.13
C GLY A 86 23.86 23.96 -24.59
N PRO A 87 23.57 24.98 -25.44
CA PRO A 87 23.74 26.43 -25.15
C PRO A 87 22.48 27.16 -24.65
N TYR A 88 21.47 26.45 -24.12
CA TYR A 88 20.23 27.08 -23.65
C TYR A 88 20.29 27.41 -22.16
N GLU A 89 19.68 28.52 -21.74
CA GLU A 89 19.48 28.81 -20.33
C GLU A 89 18.66 27.67 -19.69
N PRO A 90 19.23 26.93 -18.74
CA PRO A 90 18.57 25.76 -18.17
C PRO A 90 17.36 26.22 -17.32
N ILE A 91 16.16 25.83 -17.72
CA ILE A 91 15.01 25.79 -16.80
C ILE A 91 15.28 24.64 -15.84
N PHE A 92 15.43 24.96 -14.57
CA PHE A 92 15.61 24.00 -13.49
C PHE A 92 14.26 23.63 -12.90
N PHE A 93 14.22 22.48 -12.22
CA PHE A 93 13.07 22.11 -11.41
C PHE A 93 13.51 21.54 -10.08
N LYS A 94 12.75 21.84 -9.02
CA LYS A 94 12.81 21.13 -7.74
C LYS A 94 11.48 20.42 -7.52
N THR A 95 11.53 19.20 -6.99
CA THR A 95 10.33 18.41 -6.68
C THR A 95 10.29 18.18 -5.18
N GLY A 96 9.23 18.64 -4.52
CA GLY A 96 8.91 18.28 -3.14
C GLY A 96 7.97 17.09 -3.15
N PHE A 97 8.44 15.94 -2.66
CA PHE A 97 7.61 14.76 -2.57
C PHE A 97 6.76 14.81 -1.31
N VAL A 98 5.75 13.95 -1.22
CA VAL A 98 4.90 13.81 -0.03
C VAL A 98 5.68 13.69 1.29
N GLN A 99 6.88 13.10 1.26
CA GLN A 99 7.74 12.98 2.45
C GLN A 99 8.24 14.33 2.98
N ASP A 100 8.35 15.33 2.10
CA ASP A 100 8.82 16.68 2.42
C ASP A 100 7.64 17.61 2.78
N MET A 101 6.40 17.18 2.51
CA MET A 101 5.20 17.97 2.76
C MET A 101 4.83 17.98 4.25
N THR A 102 4.21 19.07 4.69
CA THR A 102 3.74 19.25 6.07
C THR A 102 2.37 19.92 6.10
N THR A 103 1.60 19.64 7.15
CA THR A 103 0.32 20.30 7.43
C THR A 103 0.45 21.44 8.43
N VAL A 104 1.64 21.64 9.00
CA VAL A 104 1.92 22.59 10.07
C VAL A 104 2.75 23.75 9.53
N TYR A 105 2.33 24.98 9.80
CA TYR A 105 3.11 26.17 9.46
C TYR A 105 4.36 26.27 10.33
N PRO A 106 5.50 26.77 9.79
CA PRO A 106 6.72 26.93 10.56
C PRO A 106 6.57 27.92 11.73
N ASN A 107 5.81 28.99 11.54
CA ASN A 107 5.55 29.98 12.59
C ASN A 107 4.35 29.57 13.47
N ILE A 108 4.59 29.48 14.78
CA ILE A 108 3.58 29.05 15.77
C ILE A 108 2.38 30.00 15.84
N SER A 109 2.60 31.31 15.70
CA SER A 109 1.50 32.29 15.76
C SER A 109 0.57 32.16 14.55
N GLN A 110 1.16 31.91 13.37
CA GLN A 110 0.41 31.62 12.14
C GLN A 110 -0.33 30.29 12.26
N GLU A 111 0.32 29.24 12.76
CA GLU A 111 -0.31 27.93 12.97
C GLU A 111 -1.51 28.02 13.90
N ASN A 112 -1.38 28.70 15.04
CA ASN A 112 -2.47 28.85 16.02
C ASN A 112 -3.66 29.67 15.46
N GLY A 113 -3.42 30.50 14.44
CA GLY A 113 -4.46 31.30 13.78
C GLY A 113 -5.14 30.58 12.61
N GLU A 114 -4.60 29.47 12.12
CA GLU A 114 -5.15 28.75 10.98
C GLU A 114 -6.27 27.80 11.43
N THR A 115 -7.44 27.93 10.79
CA THR A 115 -8.61 27.09 11.09
C THR A 115 -9.02 26.19 9.92
N SER A 116 -8.30 26.22 8.79
CA SER A 116 -8.61 25.35 7.66
C SER A 116 -8.32 23.88 7.98
N LEU A 117 -9.12 23.00 7.37
CA LEU A 117 -8.90 21.57 7.43
C LEU A 117 -7.55 21.24 6.78
N ARG A 118 -6.86 20.25 7.34
CA ARG A 118 -5.54 19.80 6.90
C ARG A 118 -5.65 18.50 6.13
N CYS A 119 -4.83 18.34 5.11
CA CYS A 119 -4.73 17.06 4.41
C CYS A 119 -4.25 15.94 5.34
N ASP A 120 -4.67 14.71 5.04
CA ASP A 120 -4.04 13.52 5.59
C ASP A 120 -2.84 13.13 4.75
N VAL A 121 -1.69 12.92 5.38
CA VAL A 121 -0.45 12.50 4.72
C VAL A 121 -0.25 11.00 4.98
N ASP A 122 -0.35 10.20 3.94
CA ASP A 122 -0.11 8.76 4.01
C ASP A 122 1.24 8.40 3.38
N LEU A 123 2.24 8.16 4.23
CA LEU A 123 3.58 7.79 3.81
C LEU A 123 3.67 6.34 3.31
N ASN A 124 2.75 5.46 3.72
CA ASN A 124 2.74 4.06 3.27
C ASN A 124 2.32 3.96 1.81
N TYR A 125 1.35 4.77 1.38
CA TYR A 125 0.92 4.85 -0.02
C TYR A 125 1.50 6.04 -0.80
N ARG A 126 2.33 6.86 -0.13
CA ARG A 126 3.07 7.99 -0.70
C ARG A 126 2.18 9.05 -1.36
N TYR A 127 1.14 9.51 -0.67
CA TYR A 127 0.36 10.66 -1.12
C TYR A 127 -0.24 11.46 0.05
N ALA A 128 -0.56 12.72 -0.22
CA ALA A 128 -1.43 13.54 0.60
C ALA A 128 -2.84 13.58 0.01
N THR A 129 -3.85 13.63 0.86
CA THR A 129 -5.24 13.54 0.44
C THR A 129 -6.17 14.35 1.33
N VAL A 130 -7.41 14.59 0.89
CA VAL A 130 -8.41 15.31 1.70
C VAL A 130 -8.70 14.51 2.99
N PRO A 131 -8.86 15.17 4.15
CA PRO A 131 -9.03 14.47 5.42
C PRO A 131 -10.20 13.48 5.40
N LEU A 132 -9.93 12.31 5.99
CA LEU A 132 -10.85 11.19 6.07
C LEU A 132 -11.90 11.42 7.17
N ILE A 133 -13.18 11.30 6.83
CA ILE A 133 -14.28 11.25 7.81
C ILE A 133 -14.46 9.83 8.32
N HIS A 134 -14.60 8.87 7.40
CA HIS A 134 -14.93 7.50 7.74
C HIS A 134 -14.59 6.54 6.60
N GLN A 135 -14.26 5.30 6.94
CA GLN A 135 -13.97 4.24 5.98
C GLN A 135 -14.76 2.99 6.35
N ILE A 136 -15.65 2.55 5.44
CA ILE A 136 -16.55 1.42 5.67
C ILE A 136 -15.99 0.19 4.94
N PRO A 137 -15.46 -0.82 5.63
CA PRO A 137 -14.99 -2.06 5.03
C PRO A 137 -16.13 -2.87 4.42
N LYS A 138 -15.86 -3.53 3.30
CA LYS A 138 -16.81 -4.41 2.59
C LYS A 138 -16.43 -5.89 2.67
N THR A 139 -15.24 -6.19 3.17
CA THR A 139 -14.69 -7.56 3.26
C THR A 139 -14.68 -8.11 4.69
N HIS A 140 -14.74 -7.24 5.71
CA HIS A 140 -14.79 -7.62 7.12
C HIS A 140 -15.61 -6.62 7.94
N THR A 141 -15.89 -7.00 9.19
CA THR A 141 -16.43 -6.10 10.22
C THR A 141 -15.52 -6.10 11.43
N VAL A 142 -15.37 -4.94 12.05
CA VAL A 142 -14.66 -4.81 13.32
C VAL A 142 -15.70 -4.61 14.40
N ASN A 143 -15.69 -5.47 15.42
CA ASN A 143 -16.55 -5.30 16.57
C ASN A 143 -16.01 -4.16 17.45
N GLU A 144 -16.73 -3.05 17.49
CA GLU A 144 -16.33 -1.83 18.22
C GLU A 144 -16.07 -2.05 19.72
N LYS A 145 -16.65 -3.09 20.34
CA LYS A 145 -16.52 -3.31 21.79
C LYS A 145 -15.24 -4.04 22.19
N ASN A 146 -14.73 -4.92 21.33
CA ASN A 146 -13.58 -5.77 21.65
C ASN A 146 -12.49 -5.76 20.57
N GLY A 147 -12.66 -5.00 19.49
CA GLY A 147 -11.74 -4.93 18.36
C GLY A 147 -11.66 -6.20 17.53
N ALA A 148 -12.50 -7.21 17.81
CA ALA A 148 -12.43 -8.48 17.10
C ALA A 148 -12.89 -8.30 15.65
N VAL A 149 -12.05 -8.74 14.71
CA VAL A 149 -12.37 -8.70 13.29
C VAL A 149 -13.06 -9.98 12.88
N VAL A 150 -14.17 -9.86 12.16
CA VAL A 150 -14.94 -10.98 11.62
C VAL A 150 -15.07 -10.80 10.11
N VAL A 151 -14.53 -11.77 9.38
CA VAL A 151 -14.76 -11.94 7.94
C VAL A 151 -16.05 -12.77 7.76
N PRO A 152 -17.06 -12.28 7.02
CA PRO A 152 -18.30 -13.02 6.84
C PRO A 152 -18.10 -14.30 6.05
N THR A 153 -18.87 -15.33 6.40
CA THR A 153 -18.89 -16.60 5.68
C THR A 153 -19.41 -16.48 4.25
N GLU A 154 -20.17 -15.42 3.96
CA GLU A 154 -20.73 -15.12 2.64
C GLU A 154 -19.69 -14.50 1.68
N LEU A 155 -18.54 -14.04 2.18
CA LEU A 155 -17.44 -13.60 1.31
C LEU A 155 -16.91 -14.81 0.55
N LYS A 156 -17.30 -14.93 -0.73
CA LYS A 156 -16.82 -16.03 -1.59
C LYS A 156 -15.63 -15.54 -2.39
N VAL A 157 -14.52 -16.25 -2.27
CA VAL A 157 -13.31 -15.97 -3.04
C VAL A 157 -12.97 -17.20 -3.84
N GLN A 158 -12.96 -17.07 -5.17
CA GLN A 158 -12.49 -18.10 -6.08
C GLN A 158 -11.09 -17.76 -6.54
N VAL A 159 -10.19 -18.74 -6.49
CA VAL A 159 -8.79 -18.52 -6.83
C VAL A 159 -8.44 -19.34 -8.09
N GLY A 160 -8.28 -18.64 -9.21
CA GLY A 160 -7.85 -19.19 -10.49
C GLY A 160 -6.37 -18.94 -10.79
N ARG A 161 -5.89 -19.55 -11.88
CA ARG A 161 -4.54 -19.35 -12.45
C ARG A 161 -4.52 -19.77 -13.92
N THR A 162 -3.57 -19.26 -14.69
CA THR A 162 -3.42 -19.64 -16.10
C THR A 162 -2.66 -20.96 -16.25
N ASN A 163 -1.59 -21.18 -15.48
CA ASN A 163 -0.79 -22.41 -15.55
C ASN A 163 -1.34 -23.50 -14.61
N THR A 164 -1.52 -24.73 -15.08
CA THR A 164 -2.10 -25.81 -14.26
C THR A 164 -1.10 -26.90 -13.84
N LYS A 165 0.16 -26.82 -14.28
CA LYS A 165 1.15 -27.89 -14.11
C LYS A 165 1.86 -27.88 -12.75
N GLY A 166 1.96 -26.73 -12.09
CA GLY A 166 2.65 -26.62 -10.80
C GLY A 166 1.82 -27.14 -9.64
N GLU A 167 2.49 -27.69 -8.63
CA GLU A 167 1.89 -28.10 -7.35
C GLU A 167 1.54 -26.85 -6.54
N VAL A 168 0.31 -26.76 -6.03
CA VAL A 168 -0.21 -25.59 -5.31
C VAL A 168 -0.41 -25.90 -3.85
N ILE A 169 0.10 -25.02 -2.98
CA ILE A 169 -0.16 -25.03 -1.55
C ILE A 169 -0.61 -23.63 -1.15
N ASP A 170 -1.80 -23.54 -0.57
CA ASP A 170 -2.36 -22.31 -0.04
C ASP A 170 -2.42 -22.39 1.49
N ASN A 171 -2.16 -21.27 2.16
CA ASN A 171 -2.59 -21.11 3.55
C ASN A 171 -4.04 -20.56 3.61
N ASN A 172 -4.45 -20.01 4.74
CA ASN A 172 -5.81 -19.47 4.89
C ASN A 172 -6.02 -18.20 4.03
N LEU A 173 -6.82 -18.33 2.97
CA LEU A 173 -7.20 -17.25 2.06
C LEU A 173 -7.88 -16.06 2.76
N LEU A 174 -8.64 -16.30 3.84
CA LEU A 174 -9.36 -15.23 4.55
C LEU A 174 -8.42 -14.26 5.28
N ASN A 175 -7.15 -14.64 5.49
CA ASN A 175 -6.15 -13.77 6.09
C ASN A 175 -5.87 -12.52 5.24
N ALA A 176 -6.12 -12.54 3.92
CA ALA A 176 -6.01 -11.32 3.11
C ALA A 176 -7.17 -10.33 3.30
N PHE A 177 -8.26 -10.72 3.97
CA PHE A 177 -9.51 -9.94 3.97
C PHE A 177 -9.94 -9.45 5.36
N ASN A 178 -9.15 -9.76 6.40
CA ASN A 178 -9.47 -9.49 7.80
C ASN A 178 -8.94 -8.14 8.31
N GLY A 179 -8.32 -7.30 7.47
CA GLY A 179 -7.79 -6.00 7.87
C GLY A 179 -6.66 -6.06 8.90
N ASP A 180 -6.07 -7.23 9.15
CA ASP A 180 -4.95 -7.43 10.06
C ASP A 180 -3.63 -7.47 9.29
N ASN A 181 -2.76 -6.51 9.60
CA ASN A 181 -1.42 -6.40 9.01
C ASN A 181 -0.42 -7.42 9.59
N GLU A 182 -0.79 -8.32 10.48
CA GLU A 182 0.09 -9.41 10.91
C GLU A 182 -0.21 -10.73 10.22
N SER A 183 -1.42 -10.85 9.65
CA SER A 183 -1.85 -12.02 8.90
C SER A 183 -1.73 -11.80 7.40
N TYR A 184 -1.57 -12.88 6.65
CA TYR A 184 -1.47 -12.83 5.19
C TYR A 184 -1.98 -14.12 4.58
N TRP A 185 -2.47 -14.02 3.36
CA TRP A 185 -2.65 -15.16 2.49
C TRP A 185 -1.45 -15.27 1.55
N HIS A 186 -0.91 -16.47 1.42
CA HIS A 186 0.07 -16.81 0.39
C HIS A 186 -0.28 -18.14 -0.26
N ARG A 187 0.14 -18.22 -1.52
CA ARG A 187 0.09 -19.37 -2.40
C ARG A 187 1.50 -19.66 -2.85
N THR A 188 1.93 -20.89 -2.62
CA THR A 188 3.18 -21.42 -3.18
C THR A 188 2.86 -22.30 -4.37
N VAL A 189 3.47 -22.02 -5.53
CA VAL A 189 3.38 -22.84 -6.73
C VAL A 189 4.75 -23.42 -7.06
N THR A 190 4.89 -24.73 -6.98
CA THR A 190 6.16 -25.43 -7.14
C THR A 190 6.22 -26.17 -8.47
N TYR A 191 7.34 -26.03 -9.18
CA TYR A 191 7.63 -26.65 -10.45
C TYR A 191 8.92 -27.46 -10.42
N ASN A 192 8.97 -28.52 -11.22
CA ASN A 192 10.23 -29.10 -11.65
C ASN A 192 10.96 -28.12 -12.57
N ILE A 193 12.30 -28.11 -12.53
CA ILE A 193 13.12 -27.13 -13.29
C ILE A 193 12.76 -27.09 -14.79
N ALA A 194 12.53 -28.25 -15.41
CA ALA A 194 12.26 -28.34 -16.85
C ALA A 194 10.85 -27.87 -17.27
N GLU A 195 9.90 -27.78 -16.33
CA GLU A 195 8.49 -27.49 -16.61
C GLU A 195 8.07 -26.10 -16.10
N CYS A 196 9.01 -25.37 -15.49
CA CYS A 196 8.73 -24.09 -14.87
C CYS A 196 8.50 -23.00 -15.93
N PRO A 197 7.39 -22.26 -15.86
CA PRO A 197 7.19 -21.06 -16.67
C PRO A 197 8.09 -19.92 -16.18
N ASP A 198 8.21 -18.86 -17.00
CA ASP A 198 8.94 -17.63 -16.62
C ASP A 198 8.16 -16.76 -15.62
N GLN A 199 6.84 -16.94 -15.58
CA GLN A 199 5.94 -16.22 -14.68
C GLN A 199 4.76 -17.09 -14.27
N GLU A 200 4.19 -16.77 -13.11
CA GLU A 200 2.98 -17.39 -12.58
C GLU A 200 1.99 -16.29 -12.19
N ASP A 201 0.70 -16.55 -12.44
CA ASP A 201 -0.39 -15.64 -12.13
C ASP A 201 -1.42 -16.27 -11.19
N VAL A 202 -2.04 -15.42 -10.38
CA VAL A 202 -3.20 -15.77 -9.57
C VAL A 202 -4.31 -14.77 -9.83
N ILE A 203 -5.49 -15.29 -10.12
CA ILE A 203 -6.70 -14.50 -10.36
C ILE A 203 -7.65 -14.75 -9.20
N LEU A 204 -7.90 -13.71 -8.41
CA LEU A 204 -8.86 -13.73 -7.32
C LEU A 204 -10.17 -13.15 -7.81
N GLU A 205 -11.26 -13.93 -7.80
CA GLU A 205 -12.61 -13.43 -7.99
C GLU A 205 -13.33 -13.39 -6.65
N ILE A 206 -13.67 -12.20 -6.20
CA ILE A 206 -14.23 -11.91 -4.88
C ILE A 206 -15.69 -11.49 -5.06
N GLU A 207 -16.62 -12.24 -4.49
CA GLU A 207 -18.05 -11.87 -4.39
C GLU A 207 -18.29 -11.23 -3.01
N LEU A 208 -18.67 -9.95 -3.02
CA LEU A 208 -18.86 -9.19 -1.79
C LEU A 208 -20.12 -9.67 -1.05
N PRO A 209 -20.07 -9.75 0.29
CA PRO A 209 -21.20 -10.22 1.10
C PRO A 209 -22.35 -9.21 1.05
N SER A 210 -23.55 -9.65 0.67
CA SER A 210 -24.72 -8.77 0.54
C SER A 210 -25.26 -8.25 1.89
N HIS A 211 -25.09 -9.01 2.97
CA HIS A 211 -25.65 -8.69 4.29
C HIS A 211 -24.85 -7.67 5.11
N LEU A 212 -23.54 -7.55 4.87
CA LEU A 212 -22.73 -6.48 5.46
C LEU A 212 -22.95 -5.12 4.77
N VAL A 213 -23.60 -5.13 3.61
CA VAL A 213 -23.49 -4.06 2.65
C VAL A 213 -24.86 -3.42 2.46
N ASN A 214 -25.21 -2.50 3.36
CA ASN A 214 -26.38 -1.60 3.17
C ASN A 214 -26.24 -0.75 1.90
N ASN A 215 -25.01 -0.59 1.38
CA ASN A 215 -24.67 0.15 0.18
C ASN A 215 -23.55 -0.54 -0.59
N LEU A 216 -23.84 -1.06 -1.78
CA LEU A 216 -22.90 -1.76 -2.68
C LEU A 216 -21.81 -0.86 -3.27
N ASN A 217 -21.92 0.46 -3.07
CA ASN A 217 -20.92 1.39 -3.58
C ASN A 217 -19.58 1.17 -2.90
N ILE A 218 -18.54 1.18 -3.73
CA ILE A 218 -17.14 1.23 -3.35
C ILE A 218 -16.49 2.38 -4.11
N ASN A 219 -15.49 2.99 -3.51
CA ASN A 219 -14.67 4.03 -4.16
C ASN A 219 -13.18 3.88 -3.80
N THR A 220 -12.84 2.81 -3.08
CA THR A 220 -11.49 2.56 -2.60
C THR A 220 -11.18 1.08 -2.65
N VAL A 221 -10.03 0.74 -3.23
CA VAL A 221 -9.39 -0.58 -3.12
C VAL A 221 -7.98 -0.36 -2.60
N GLN A 222 -7.55 -1.18 -1.66
CA GLN A 222 -6.15 -1.23 -1.23
C GLN A 222 -5.63 -2.66 -1.28
N ILE A 223 -4.39 -2.82 -1.73
CA ILE A 223 -3.72 -4.11 -1.84
C ILE A 223 -2.34 -3.98 -1.25
N HIS A 224 -2.04 -4.82 -0.27
CA HIS A 224 -0.69 -5.03 0.25
C HIS A 224 -0.19 -6.38 -0.27
N PRO A 225 0.60 -6.39 -1.35
CA PRO A 225 1.09 -7.63 -1.93
C PRO A 225 2.05 -8.33 -0.97
N HIS A 226 2.05 -9.65 -1.00
CA HIS A 226 2.95 -10.47 -0.19
C HIS A 226 3.59 -11.61 -1.03
N PRO A 227 4.91 -11.63 -1.23
CA PRO A 227 5.90 -10.67 -0.73
C PRO A 227 5.79 -9.29 -1.41
N GLU A 228 5.97 -8.23 -0.63
CA GLU A 228 5.98 -6.85 -1.15
C GLU A 228 7.10 -6.68 -2.17
N ARG A 229 6.84 -5.98 -3.28
CA ARG A 229 7.77 -5.80 -4.41
C ARG A 229 8.20 -7.08 -5.12
N GLY A 230 7.85 -8.27 -4.63
CA GLY A 230 8.08 -9.54 -5.33
C GLY A 230 6.97 -9.87 -6.33
N ILE A 231 5.83 -9.17 -6.23
CA ILE A 231 4.63 -9.41 -7.03
C ILE A 231 4.22 -8.10 -7.72
N GLN A 232 3.69 -8.26 -8.92
CA GLN A 232 2.97 -7.25 -9.67
C GLN A 232 1.47 -7.40 -9.42
N VAL A 233 0.80 -6.31 -9.00
CA VAL A 233 -0.66 -6.20 -9.17
C VAL A 233 -0.91 -5.82 -10.62
N LYS A 234 -1.31 -6.78 -11.44
CA LYS A 234 -1.44 -6.61 -12.89
C LYS A 234 -2.72 -5.87 -13.27
N ASN A 235 -3.82 -6.16 -12.59
CA ASN A 235 -5.10 -5.49 -12.82
C ASN A 235 -6.00 -5.59 -11.59
N VAL A 236 -6.88 -4.60 -11.44
CA VAL A 236 -8.02 -4.63 -10.51
C VAL A 236 -9.26 -4.27 -11.31
N GLU A 237 -10.17 -5.22 -11.42
CA GLU A 237 -11.40 -5.11 -12.20
C GLU A 237 -12.62 -5.17 -11.29
N ILE A 238 -13.64 -4.39 -11.62
CA ILE A 238 -14.94 -4.42 -10.98
C ILE A 238 -15.98 -4.92 -11.97
N HIS A 239 -16.88 -5.79 -11.50
CA HIS A 239 -17.99 -6.26 -12.31
C HIS A 239 -19.16 -5.29 -12.20
N TYR A 240 -19.42 -4.54 -13.27
CA TYR A 240 -20.49 -3.56 -13.36
C TYR A 240 -21.15 -3.65 -14.75
N ASN A 241 -22.48 -3.57 -14.79
CA ASN A 241 -23.27 -3.69 -16.03
C ASN A 241 -22.94 -4.93 -16.88
N SER A 242 -22.80 -6.09 -16.23
CA SER A 242 -22.50 -7.38 -16.89
C SER A 242 -21.15 -7.44 -17.63
N ALA A 243 -20.22 -6.56 -17.28
CA ALA A 243 -18.87 -6.55 -17.83
C ALA A 243 -17.82 -6.34 -16.73
N TRP A 244 -16.64 -6.89 -16.96
CA TRP A 244 -15.45 -6.60 -16.16
C TRP A 244 -14.80 -5.32 -16.69
N ASN A 245 -14.60 -4.34 -15.82
CA ASN A 245 -13.94 -3.10 -16.16
C ASN A 245 -12.83 -2.83 -15.16
N THR A 246 -11.64 -2.47 -15.64
CA THR A 246 -10.56 -1.97 -14.77
C THR A 246 -11.02 -0.72 -14.02
N ILE A 247 -10.65 -0.61 -12.74
CA ILE A 247 -10.94 0.58 -11.95
C ILE A 247 -10.30 1.82 -12.57
N GLN A 248 -10.99 2.95 -12.51
CA GLN A 248 -10.45 4.21 -13.01
C GLN A 248 -9.24 4.64 -12.17
N GLY A 249 -8.19 5.16 -12.81
CA GLY A 249 -6.94 5.51 -12.14
C GLY A 249 -6.12 4.32 -11.64
N PHE A 250 -6.36 3.10 -12.15
CA PHE A 250 -5.55 1.92 -11.81
C PHE A 250 -4.05 2.16 -12.05
N ILE A 251 -3.72 2.72 -13.22
CA ILE A 251 -2.35 3.10 -13.54
C ILE A 251 -2.03 4.36 -12.74
N GLN A 252 -1.14 4.22 -11.76
CA GLN A 252 -0.66 5.32 -10.95
C GLN A 252 0.71 5.77 -11.48
N PRO A 253 0.82 6.98 -12.08
CA PRO A 253 2.10 7.51 -12.54
C PRO A 253 2.93 7.93 -11.32
N ASP A 254 3.63 6.98 -10.72
CA ASP A 254 4.66 7.27 -9.73
C ASP A 254 5.81 8.01 -10.43
N MET A 255 6.30 9.09 -9.84
CA MET A 255 7.47 9.83 -10.35
C MET A 255 8.79 9.07 -10.13
N ALA A 256 8.73 7.83 -9.63
CA ALA A 256 9.89 6.96 -9.51
C ALA A 256 10.53 6.65 -10.88
N ALA A 257 11.86 6.66 -10.92
CA ALA A 257 12.66 6.19 -12.06
C ALA A 257 12.45 4.68 -12.37
N VAL A 258 11.80 3.96 -11.46
CA VAL A 258 11.48 2.54 -11.57
C VAL A 258 10.00 2.37 -11.87
N ASN A 259 9.71 1.49 -12.83
CA ASN A 259 8.34 1.08 -13.12
C ASN A 259 7.73 0.32 -11.92
N SER A 260 7.01 1.05 -11.05
CA SER A 260 6.34 0.51 -9.87
C SER A 260 5.24 -0.51 -10.18
N ASN A 261 4.91 -0.69 -11.46
CA ASN A 261 3.96 -1.72 -11.90
C ASN A 261 4.59 -3.11 -11.90
N GLU A 262 5.90 -3.25 -12.09
CA GLU A 262 6.55 -4.57 -12.06
C GLU A 262 6.88 -5.04 -10.63
N TYR A 263 7.21 -4.10 -9.76
CA TYR A 263 7.55 -4.32 -8.35
C TYR A 263 6.54 -3.58 -7.48
N THR A 264 5.32 -4.11 -7.38
CA THR A 264 4.22 -3.37 -6.75
C THR A 264 4.47 -3.23 -5.24
N PRO A 265 4.59 -2.01 -4.70
CA PRO A 265 4.54 -1.78 -3.26
C PRO A 265 3.09 -1.88 -2.76
N ARG A 266 2.84 -1.56 -1.50
CA ARG A 266 1.48 -1.31 -1.02
C ARG A 266 0.84 -0.22 -1.88
N LYS A 267 -0.36 -0.48 -2.41
CA LYS A 267 -1.10 0.47 -3.24
C LYS A 267 -2.51 0.63 -2.73
N LYS A 268 -3.01 1.87 -2.86
CA LYS A 268 -4.38 2.25 -2.57
C LYS A 268 -4.88 3.14 -3.69
N TRP A 269 -6.06 2.84 -4.20
CA TRP A 269 -6.69 3.54 -5.31
C TRP A 269 -7.96 4.20 -4.83
N PHE A 270 -8.10 5.51 -5.08
CA PHE A 270 -9.36 6.24 -4.98
C PHE A 270 -9.90 6.49 -6.37
N PHE A 271 -11.16 6.11 -6.59
CA PHE A 271 -11.87 6.20 -7.87
C PHE A 271 -13.33 6.60 -7.64
N PRO A 272 -14.11 6.99 -8.67
CA PRO A 272 -15.49 7.39 -8.47
C PRO A 272 -16.32 6.27 -7.83
N GLY A 273 -17.35 6.62 -7.06
CA GLY A 273 -18.23 5.63 -6.44
C GLY A 273 -18.96 4.76 -7.47
N VAL A 274 -18.76 3.43 -7.40
CA VAL A 274 -19.45 2.47 -8.28
C VAL A 274 -20.09 1.36 -7.43
N PRO A 275 -21.35 0.97 -7.71
CA PRO A 275 -21.95 -0.20 -7.06
C PRO A 275 -21.33 -1.49 -7.62
N VAL A 276 -20.76 -2.31 -6.73
CA VAL A 276 -20.03 -3.52 -7.12
C VAL A 276 -20.49 -4.73 -6.32
N GLN A 277 -20.68 -5.85 -7.02
CA GLN A 277 -20.94 -7.16 -6.40
C GLN A 277 -19.71 -8.07 -6.46
N LYS A 278 -18.91 -7.95 -7.53
CA LYS A 278 -17.72 -8.77 -7.75
C LYS A 278 -16.51 -7.95 -8.12
N ILE A 279 -15.36 -8.34 -7.58
CA ILE A 279 -14.05 -7.75 -7.87
C ILE A 279 -13.13 -8.85 -8.35
N ARG A 280 -12.33 -8.56 -9.38
CA ARG A 280 -11.28 -9.46 -9.84
C ARG A 280 -9.93 -8.78 -9.66
N ILE A 281 -8.99 -9.48 -9.03
CA ILE A 281 -7.62 -9.02 -8.83
C ILE A 281 -6.69 -10.02 -9.47
N THR A 282 -5.76 -9.54 -10.30
CA THR A 282 -4.76 -10.37 -10.95
C THR A 282 -3.39 -10.03 -10.37
N LEU A 283 -2.78 -11.01 -9.69
CA LEU A 283 -1.42 -10.93 -9.17
C LEU A 283 -0.49 -11.74 -10.08
N VAL A 284 0.71 -11.24 -10.33
CA VAL A 284 1.71 -11.92 -11.16
C VAL A 284 3.07 -11.84 -10.50
N GLN A 285 3.77 -12.97 -10.44
CA GLN A 285 5.18 -12.99 -10.07
C GLN A 285 6.00 -13.33 -11.31
N LYS A 286 6.94 -12.45 -11.63
CA LYS A 286 7.93 -12.69 -12.68
C LYS A 286 9.14 -13.35 -12.06
N ASN A 287 9.65 -14.38 -12.74
CA ASN A 287 10.78 -15.20 -12.35
C ASN A 287 10.54 -16.05 -11.09
N PRO A 288 10.76 -17.36 -11.16
CA PRO A 288 10.66 -18.23 -9.99
C PRO A 288 11.86 -18.05 -9.04
N LEU A 289 11.63 -18.34 -7.77
CA LEU A 289 12.67 -18.53 -6.76
C LEU A 289 13.27 -19.94 -6.89
N ASP A 290 14.55 -20.10 -6.56
CA ASP A 290 15.21 -21.41 -6.50
C ASP A 290 15.26 -21.88 -5.04
N ILE A 291 14.46 -22.89 -4.69
CA ILE A 291 14.36 -23.40 -3.33
C ILE A 291 14.47 -24.92 -3.37
N GLY A 292 15.54 -25.47 -2.80
CA GLY A 292 15.75 -26.91 -2.70
C GLY A 292 15.84 -27.62 -4.07
N GLY A 293 16.37 -26.95 -5.10
CA GLY A 293 16.49 -27.49 -6.45
C GLY A 293 15.15 -27.54 -7.22
N LYS A 294 14.12 -26.85 -6.72
CA LYS A 294 12.85 -26.64 -7.41
C LYS A 294 12.66 -25.16 -7.70
N LYS A 295 11.84 -24.88 -8.71
CA LYS A 295 11.41 -23.52 -9.02
C LYS A 295 10.09 -23.23 -8.31
N VAL A 296 10.05 -22.15 -7.56
CA VAL A 296 8.94 -21.83 -6.66
C VAL A 296 8.46 -20.41 -6.89
N PHE A 297 7.16 -20.25 -7.10
CA PHE A 297 6.49 -18.96 -7.06
C PHE A 297 5.76 -18.80 -5.73
N VAL A 298 5.81 -17.61 -5.15
CA VAL A 298 5.11 -17.22 -3.93
C VAL A 298 4.27 -15.98 -4.26
N LEU A 299 2.95 -16.18 -4.29
CA LEU A 299 1.96 -15.18 -4.65
C LEU A 299 0.98 -14.99 -3.50
N GLY A 300 0.65 -13.75 -3.15
CA GLY A 300 -0.20 -13.52 -2.00
C GLY A 300 -0.49 -12.06 -1.75
N ALA A 301 -1.25 -11.84 -0.68
CA ALA A 301 -1.55 -10.52 -0.17
C ALA A 301 -1.66 -10.59 1.35
N GLN A 302 -1.08 -9.58 2.00
CA GLN A 302 -1.29 -9.30 3.40
C GLN A 302 -2.68 -8.68 3.60
N GLU A 303 -3.07 -7.78 2.71
CA GLU A 303 -4.39 -7.16 2.75
C GLU A 303 -4.94 -6.94 1.34
N ILE A 304 -6.22 -7.23 1.17
CA ILE A 304 -7.08 -6.86 0.06
C ILE A 304 -8.31 -6.19 0.67
N GLY A 305 -8.21 -4.88 0.80
CA GLY A 305 -9.23 -4.05 1.39
C GLY A 305 -10.12 -3.43 0.34
N VAL A 306 -11.44 -3.53 0.53
CA VAL A 306 -12.45 -2.92 -0.34
C VAL A 306 -13.32 -2.04 0.54
N TYR A 307 -13.44 -0.77 0.19
CA TYR A 307 -14.10 0.20 1.06
C TYR A 307 -15.01 1.18 0.31
N LEU A 308 -15.97 1.69 1.07
CA LEU A 308 -16.59 2.98 0.81
C LEU A 308 -15.96 3.99 1.78
N THR A 309 -15.21 4.94 1.23
CA THR A 309 -14.46 5.94 1.99
C THR A 309 -15.11 7.31 1.83
N MET A 310 -15.29 8.02 2.93
CA MET A 310 -15.92 9.34 2.99
C MET A 310 -14.89 10.37 3.44
N PHE A 311 -14.85 11.53 2.78
CA PHE A 311 -13.88 12.58 3.02
C PHE A 311 -14.56 13.92 3.26
N GLU A 312 -13.83 14.85 3.84
CA GLU A 312 -14.31 16.19 4.12
C GLU A 312 -14.65 16.95 2.83
N PRO A 313 -15.90 17.43 2.64
CA PRO A 313 -16.30 18.11 1.41
C PRO A 313 -15.61 19.47 1.24
N GLY A 314 -15.13 20.08 2.34
CA GLY A 314 -14.42 21.36 2.32
C GLY A 314 -12.99 21.30 1.78
N GLY A 315 -12.47 20.09 1.53
CA GLY A 315 -11.09 19.89 1.12
C GLY A 315 -10.11 19.90 2.30
N GLY A 316 -8.81 19.92 1.99
CA GLY A 316 -7.73 20.00 2.98
C GLY A 316 -6.55 20.80 2.45
N THR A 317 -5.76 21.39 3.35
CA THR A 317 -4.55 22.13 3.00
C THR A 317 -3.27 21.36 3.35
N ILE A 318 -2.24 21.53 2.52
CA ILE A 318 -0.90 21.01 2.75
C ILE A 318 0.15 21.98 2.22
N LEU A 319 1.32 22.01 2.85
CA LEU A 319 2.44 22.88 2.54
C LEU A 319 3.60 22.05 1.98
N THR A 320 4.16 22.47 0.85
CA THR A 320 5.35 21.86 0.26
C THR A 320 6.52 22.84 0.27
N PRO A 321 7.60 22.61 1.04
CA PRO A 321 8.77 23.47 1.07
C PRO A 321 9.70 23.25 -0.11
N PHE A 322 10.37 24.32 -0.53
CA PHE A 322 11.43 24.33 -1.53
C PHE A 322 12.55 25.25 -1.06
N ASP A 323 13.72 24.67 -0.79
CA ASP A 323 14.92 25.45 -0.51
C ASP A 323 15.48 25.97 -1.82
N MET A 324 15.83 27.25 -1.90
CA MET A 324 16.25 27.95 -3.11
C MET A 324 17.60 28.62 -2.87
N GLU A 325 18.36 28.82 -3.94
CA GLU A 325 19.68 29.43 -3.87
C GLU A 325 19.85 30.45 -4.99
N GLY A 326 20.32 31.64 -4.62
CA GLY A 326 20.60 32.74 -5.54
C GLY A 326 19.37 33.57 -5.91
N ILE A 327 19.51 34.34 -6.99
CA ILE A 327 18.38 35.03 -7.63
C ILE A 327 17.78 34.08 -8.66
N TYR A 328 16.45 34.00 -8.72
CA TYR A 328 15.75 33.12 -9.65
C TYR A 328 14.40 33.70 -10.05
N ASN A 329 13.83 33.19 -11.15
CA ASN A 329 12.47 33.46 -11.56
C ASN A 329 11.64 32.18 -11.45
N ILE A 330 10.46 32.26 -10.85
CA ILE A 330 9.50 31.16 -10.83
C ILE A 330 8.78 31.13 -12.18
N GLU A 331 8.83 30.00 -12.87
CA GLU A 331 8.22 29.82 -14.19
C GLU A 331 6.84 29.17 -14.07
N SER A 332 6.72 28.12 -13.23
CA SER A 332 5.47 27.40 -13.01
C SER A 332 5.53 26.47 -11.80
N VAL A 333 4.35 26.07 -11.33
CA VAL A 333 4.15 25.04 -10.32
C VAL A 333 3.30 23.92 -10.93
N GLU A 334 3.73 22.68 -10.78
CA GLU A 334 3.05 21.48 -11.30
C GLU A 334 2.71 20.54 -10.14
N HIS A 335 1.46 20.08 -10.08
CA HIS A 335 0.99 19.13 -9.08
C HIS A 335 0.83 17.74 -9.69
N VAL A 336 1.46 16.74 -9.08
CA VAL A 336 1.44 15.36 -9.59
C VAL A 336 0.54 14.50 -8.73
N PHE A 337 -0.50 13.93 -9.35
CA PHE A 337 -1.48 13.09 -8.68
C PHE A 337 -1.36 11.61 -9.09
N LEU A 338 -1.29 10.70 -8.12
CA LEU A 338 -1.24 9.26 -8.41
C LEU A 338 -2.51 8.75 -9.08
N ASN A 339 -3.67 9.34 -8.82
CA ASN A 339 -4.94 8.95 -9.41
C ASN A 339 -5.44 9.95 -10.46
N ARG A 340 -4.52 10.63 -11.18
CA ARG A 340 -4.85 11.62 -12.22
C ARG A 340 -5.88 11.12 -13.23
N ASP A 341 -5.76 9.86 -13.66
CA ASP A 341 -6.66 9.27 -14.65
C ASP A 341 -8.07 8.96 -14.07
N ALA A 342 -8.25 8.98 -12.74
CA ALA A 342 -9.56 8.79 -12.10
C ALA A 342 -10.43 10.05 -12.14
N PHE A 343 -9.86 11.25 -12.35
CA PHE A 343 -10.64 12.49 -12.37
C PHE A 343 -11.53 12.63 -13.62
N GLY A 344 -11.28 11.84 -14.67
CA GLY A 344 -12.04 11.92 -15.93
C GLY A 344 -11.79 13.22 -16.72
N ILE A 345 -10.72 13.95 -16.41
CA ILE A 345 -10.27 15.14 -17.15
C ILE A 345 -9.26 14.69 -18.21
N ASP A 346 -9.42 15.10 -19.46
CA ASP A 346 -8.44 14.85 -20.53
C ASP A 346 -7.08 15.45 -20.15
N ARG A 347 -5.97 14.76 -20.44
CA ARG A 347 -4.60 15.25 -20.15
C ARG A 347 -4.30 16.55 -20.88
N ASN A 348 -4.90 16.78 -22.04
CA ASN A 348 -4.74 18.05 -22.77
C ASN A 348 -5.40 19.24 -22.06
N LEU A 349 -6.17 19.00 -21.00
CA LEU A 349 -6.93 19.99 -20.23
C LEU A 349 -6.47 20.06 -18.77
N ASP A 350 -5.20 19.76 -18.48
CA ASP A 350 -4.63 19.82 -17.12
C ASP A 350 -4.80 21.18 -16.44
N GLN A 351 -4.85 22.27 -17.22
CA GLN A 351 -5.15 23.61 -16.71
C GLN A 351 -6.53 23.71 -16.01
N LEU A 352 -7.47 22.81 -16.33
CA LEU A 352 -8.78 22.75 -15.67
C LEU A 352 -8.74 22.08 -14.29
N MET A 353 -7.63 21.47 -13.91
CA MET A 353 -7.50 20.87 -12.58
C MET A 353 -7.36 21.95 -11.50
N GLU A 354 -6.69 23.05 -11.81
CA GLU A 354 -6.62 24.21 -10.94
C GLU A 354 -8.01 24.84 -10.81
N GLY A 355 -8.45 25.10 -9.58
CA GLY A 355 -9.79 25.55 -9.24
C GLY A 355 -10.87 24.46 -9.22
N ARG A 356 -10.53 23.19 -9.51
CA ARG A 356 -11.47 22.05 -9.46
C ARG A 356 -11.00 20.92 -8.56
N VAL A 357 -9.77 20.49 -8.74
CA VAL A 357 -9.12 19.38 -8.00
C VAL A 357 -8.18 19.95 -6.95
N PHE A 358 -7.54 21.08 -7.25
CA PHE A 358 -6.69 21.78 -6.30
C PHE A 358 -6.71 23.29 -6.53
N GLU A 359 -6.35 24.04 -5.50
CA GLU A 359 -5.99 25.45 -5.55
C GLU A 359 -4.59 25.57 -4.92
N TYR A 360 -3.75 26.51 -5.38
CA TYR A 360 -2.47 26.72 -4.75
C TYR A 360 -2.08 28.19 -4.61
N GLU A 361 -1.20 28.45 -3.66
CA GLU A 361 -0.62 29.76 -3.39
C GLU A 361 0.87 29.57 -3.11
N LEU A 362 1.70 30.43 -3.71
CA LEU A 362 3.13 30.50 -3.40
C LEU A 362 3.33 31.41 -2.20
N LEU A 363 4.12 30.97 -1.24
CA LEU A 363 4.47 31.72 -0.05
C LEU A 363 5.99 31.82 0.04
N ARG A 364 6.53 32.94 0.51
CA ARG A 364 7.92 33.04 0.94
C ARG A 364 8.00 32.93 2.46
N GLU A 365 9.05 32.30 2.95
CA GLU A 365 9.36 32.23 4.38
C GLU A 365 10.20 33.45 4.79
N GLU A 366 9.69 34.21 5.77
CA GLU A 366 10.43 35.30 6.39
C GLU A 366 11.36 34.77 7.50
N ALA A 367 12.27 35.61 8.00
CA ALA A 367 13.30 35.19 8.97
C ALA A 367 12.76 34.61 10.30
N ASP A 368 11.51 34.89 10.65
CA ASP A 368 10.81 34.37 11.82
C ASP A 368 9.95 33.12 11.51
N GLY A 369 10.11 32.54 10.32
CA GLY A 369 9.34 31.40 9.82
C GLY A 369 7.92 31.76 9.36
N PHE A 370 7.53 33.03 9.37
CA PHE A 370 6.20 33.45 8.94
C PHE A 370 6.08 33.33 7.42
N LEU A 371 4.99 32.71 6.94
CA LEU A 371 4.77 32.54 5.51
C LEU A 371 3.92 33.67 4.95
N THR A 372 4.46 34.40 3.96
CA THR A 372 3.77 35.51 3.30
C THR A 372 3.47 35.18 1.83
N PRO A 373 2.25 35.47 1.32
CA PRO A 373 1.92 35.23 -0.08
C PRO A 373 2.79 36.00 -1.08
N LEU A 374 3.26 35.28 -2.09
CA LEU A 374 3.93 35.81 -3.27
C LEU A 374 2.91 36.02 -4.39
N LYS A 375 2.82 37.24 -4.90
CA LYS A 375 1.99 37.56 -6.07
C LYS A 375 2.72 37.19 -7.35
N ASN A 376 1.97 36.95 -8.44
CA ASN A 376 2.55 36.64 -9.75
C ASN A 376 3.53 37.72 -10.26
N THR A 377 3.32 38.98 -9.89
CA THR A 377 4.23 40.09 -10.22
C THR A 377 5.58 39.99 -9.52
N GLU A 378 5.66 39.20 -8.45
CA GLU A 378 6.85 38.98 -7.65
C GLU A 378 7.58 37.71 -8.07
N TRP A 379 7.11 36.95 -9.07
CA TRP A 379 7.77 35.70 -9.45
C TRP A 379 9.17 35.90 -10.06
N SER A 380 9.45 37.07 -10.62
CA SER A 380 10.74 37.41 -11.20
C SER A 380 11.68 38.07 -10.19
N GLY A 381 12.97 37.72 -10.23
CA GLY A 381 13.99 38.29 -9.35
C GLY A 381 13.81 37.92 -7.88
N GLN A 382 13.23 36.75 -7.60
CA GLN A 382 13.12 36.23 -6.24
C GLN A 382 14.50 35.89 -5.68
N PHE A 383 14.67 36.13 -4.38
CA PHE A 383 15.91 35.87 -3.64
C PHE A 383 15.66 35.20 -2.30
N SER A 384 14.42 34.74 -2.05
CA SER A 384 14.04 34.07 -0.82
C SER A 384 14.79 32.74 -0.71
N GLU A 385 15.37 32.43 0.45
CA GLU A 385 16.06 31.15 0.66
C GLU A 385 15.08 29.97 0.67
N ARG A 386 13.81 30.21 1.02
CA ARG A 386 12.80 29.17 1.10
C ARG A 386 11.45 29.65 0.61
N ILE A 387 10.88 28.87 -0.30
CA ILE A 387 9.53 29.06 -0.83
C ILE A 387 8.67 27.88 -0.42
N TRP A 388 7.39 28.15 -0.20
CA TRP A 388 6.40 27.14 0.09
C TRP A 388 5.29 27.19 -0.95
N VAL A 389 4.82 26.02 -1.38
CA VAL A 389 3.57 25.90 -2.13
C VAL A 389 2.51 25.42 -1.16
N ARG A 390 1.57 26.31 -0.81
CA ARG A 390 0.36 25.94 -0.08
C ARG A 390 -0.64 25.40 -1.09
N THR A 391 -0.96 24.12 -1.00
CA THR A 391 -1.93 23.44 -1.86
C THR A 391 -3.18 23.12 -1.06
N LYS A 392 -4.35 23.52 -1.57
CA LYS A 392 -5.64 23.09 -1.09
C LYS A 392 -6.20 22.03 -2.03
N LEU A 393 -6.42 20.82 -1.52
CA LEU A 393 -7.00 19.72 -2.26
C LEU A 393 -8.52 19.73 -2.15
N LEU A 394 -9.19 19.45 -3.27
CA LEU A 394 -10.64 19.41 -3.40
C LEU A 394 -11.07 18.08 -4.00
N MET A 395 -12.13 17.49 -3.45
CA MET A 395 -12.75 16.34 -4.11
C MET A 395 -13.36 16.76 -5.44
N TYR A 396 -13.17 15.93 -6.47
CA TYR A 396 -13.72 16.17 -7.80
C TYR A 396 -14.42 14.92 -8.32
N ASN A 397 -15.67 15.05 -8.76
CA ASN A 397 -16.50 13.94 -9.25
C ASN A 397 -16.56 12.72 -8.31
N GLY A 398 -16.55 12.97 -6.98
CA GLY A 398 -16.56 11.90 -5.97
C GLY A 398 -15.23 11.14 -5.85
N VAL A 399 -14.17 11.64 -6.48
CA VAL A 399 -12.79 11.13 -6.36
C VAL A 399 -12.01 12.02 -5.42
N ASN A 400 -11.31 11.40 -4.48
CA ASN A 400 -10.39 12.10 -3.60
C ASN A 400 -9.00 12.20 -4.27
N PRO A 401 -8.41 13.39 -4.43
CA PRO A 401 -7.07 13.52 -5.01
C PRO A 401 -5.98 12.86 -4.15
N CYS A 402 -5.07 12.15 -4.81
CA CYS A 402 -3.83 11.61 -4.22
C CYS A 402 -2.63 12.44 -4.68
N LEU A 403 -2.34 13.55 -4.00
CA LEU A 403 -1.19 14.39 -4.32
C LEU A 403 0.11 13.67 -3.94
N HIS A 404 0.94 13.35 -4.93
CA HIS A 404 2.20 12.64 -4.74
C HIS A 404 3.39 13.59 -4.54
N ALA A 405 3.41 14.65 -5.35
CA ALA A 405 4.53 15.57 -5.43
C ALA A 405 4.06 16.93 -5.98
N VAL A 406 4.82 17.97 -5.66
CA VAL A 406 4.72 19.29 -6.29
C VAL A 406 6.08 19.61 -6.90
N ARG A 407 6.09 20.07 -8.15
CA ARG A 407 7.29 20.49 -8.87
C ARG A 407 7.27 22.00 -9.08
N LEU A 408 8.34 22.66 -8.67
CA LEU A 408 8.60 24.07 -8.90
C LEU A 408 9.61 24.20 -10.05
N ASN A 409 9.18 24.79 -11.16
CA ASN A 409 10.04 25.10 -12.30
C ASN A 409 10.54 26.54 -12.18
N TYR A 410 11.84 26.77 -12.37
CA TYR A 410 12.47 28.07 -12.20
C TYR A 410 13.66 28.28 -13.14
N SER A 411 13.96 29.54 -13.46
CA SER A 411 15.15 29.98 -14.19
C SER A 411 16.09 30.78 -13.27
N ARG A 412 17.38 30.87 -13.63
CA ARG A 412 18.40 31.61 -12.87
C ARG A 412 18.97 32.75 -13.69
#